data_AF-A0AAU9WWN0-F1
#
_entry.id   AF-A0AAU9WWN0-F1
#
_cell.length_a   1.000
_cell.length_b   1.000
_cell.length_c   1.000
_cell.angle_alpha   90.00
_cell.angle_beta   90.00
_cell.angle_gamma   90.00
#
_symmetry.space_group_name_H-M   'P 1'
#
loop_
_entity.id
_entity.type
_entity.pdbx_description
1 polymer ?
#
loop_
_entity_poly.entity_id
_entity_poly.type
_entity_poly.pdbx_seq_one_letter_code
_entity_poly.pdbx_strand_id
1 'polypeptide(L)'
;MGGKLNNLILTLWFLFQIQAPAAESCKELYNTNGSDVNKAYPLKLGKKILPVYCHMTALDGCGGGGWTLVMKMDGSKDTFHYNKLIWTNKLGYNPSAGSTGFDGNETMLPTYWEMKFNRICLGMKIGKKVNFIAINKPASSLFSLIADGKYRTTSLGREKWKLLLPSIASLQSNCNREGFNTFCRGSGPLQPRARIGILGNQEYNCNGCDSRIGFGTGGHPDHWSSCGNVAMHGWGADNGGKNIKTMGYIFVQ
;
A
#
# COMPACT_ATOMS: atom_id res chain seq x y z
N MET A 1 -55.76 26.13 -20.71
CA MET A 1 -54.96 26.08 -19.47
C MET A 1 -54.29 24.72 -19.43
N GLY A 2 -52.95 24.64 -19.47
CA GLY A 2 -52.28 23.32 -19.49
C GLY A 2 -50.82 23.28 -19.98
N GLY A 3 -50.24 24.42 -20.39
CA GLY A 3 -48.89 24.43 -20.99
C GLY A 3 -47.75 24.99 -20.13
N LYS A 4 -47.97 25.35 -18.85
CA LYS A 4 -46.95 26.04 -18.03
C LYS A 4 -46.41 25.23 -16.84
N LEU A 5 -46.89 24.01 -16.59
CA LEU A 5 -46.45 23.24 -15.42
C LEU A 5 -45.25 22.30 -15.68
N ASN A 6 -44.99 21.91 -16.94
CA ASN A 6 -43.93 20.94 -17.26
C ASN A 6 -42.54 21.55 -17.36
N ASN A 7 -42.43 22.87 -17.52
CA ASN A 7 -41.12 23.53 -17.67
C ASN A 7 -40.44 23.83 -16.32
N LEU A 8 -41.21 23.88 -15.23
CA LEU A 8 -40.67 24.11 -13.88
C LEU A 8 -40.01 22.84 -13.31
N ILE A 9 -40.55 21.66 -13.63
CA ILE A 9 -40.00 20.36 -13.17
C ILE A 9 -38.68 20.06 -13.87
N LEU A 10 -38.56 20.35 -15.18
CA LEU A 10 -37.31 20.17 -15.92
C LEU A 10 -36.21 21.18 -15.53
N THR A 11 -36.57 22.40 -15.14
CA THR A 11 -35.60 23.38 -14.60
C THR A 11 -35.18 23.07 -13.17
N LEU A 12 -36.04 22.41 -12.36
CA LEU A 12 -35.69 21.94 -11.02
C LEU A 12 -34.71 20.73 -11.03
N TRP A 13 -34.73 19.89 -12.08
CA TRP A 13 -33.71 18.85 -12.26
C TRP A 13 -32.32 19.40 -12.63
N PHE A 14 -32.26 20.54 -13.31
CA PHE A 14 -31.00 21.21 -13.65
C PHE A 14 -30.44 22.10 -12.53
N LEU A 15 -31.27 22.50 -11.56
CA LEU A 15 -30.88 23.36 -10.43
C LEU A 15 -30.51 22.60 -9.15
N PHE A 16 -30.53 21.26 -9.16
CA PHE A 16 -30.08 20.41 -8.06
C PHE A 16 -29.00 19.41 -8.49
N GLN A 17 -28.03 19.85 -9.31
CA GLN A 17 -26.67 19.31 -9.16
C GLN A 17 -26.06 20.00 -7.93
N ILE A 18 -26.61 19.72 -6.73
CA ILE A 18 -25.80 19.82 -5.53
C ILE A 18 -24.67 18.84 -5.80
N GLN A 19 -23.49 19.35 -6.15
CA GLN A 19 -22.27 18.55 -6.17
C GLN A 19 -22.23 17.90 -4.78
N ALA A 20 -22.61 16.63 -4.68
CA ALA A 20 -22.60 15.92 -3.42
C ALA A 20 -21.21 16.14 -2.81
N PRO A 21 -21.12 16.48 -1.51
CA PRO A 21 -19.84 16.76 -0.90
C PRO A 21 -18.88 15.61 -1.23
N ALA A 22 -17.70 15.94 -1.74
CA ALA A 22 -16.73 14.94 -2.11
C ALA A 22 -16.42 14.08 -0.88
N ALA A 23 -16.65 12.77 -1.00
CA ALA A 23 -16.45 11.81 0.09
C ALA A 23 -14.99 11.84 0.59
N GLU A 24 -14.77 11.49 1.84
CA GLU A 24 -13.44 11.50 2.46
C GLU A 24 -12.71 10.16 2.25
N SER A 25 -13.43 9.11 1.81
CA SER A 25 -12.84 7.80 1.50
C SER A 25 -13.64 7.02 0.44
N CYS A 26 -12.97 6.06 -0.19
CA CYS A 26 -13.64 5.07 -1.04
C CYS A 26 -14.61 4.18 -0.25
N LYS A 27 -14.36 3.98 1.04
CA LYS A 27 -15.25 3.18 1.90
C LYS A 27 -16.58 3.86 2.16
N GLU A 28 -16.55 5.18 2.37
CA GLU A 28 -17.76 6.00 2.46
C GLU A 28 -18.59 5.90 1.18
N LEU A 29 -17.95 6.10 0.01
CA LEU A 29 -18.63 5.96 -1.28
C LEU A 29 -19.23 4.57 -1.51
N TYR A 30 -18.48 3.53 -1.15
CA TYR A 30 -18.93 2.14 -1.25
C TYR A 30 -20.18 1.88 -0.39
N ASN A 31 -20.20 2.41 0.83
CA ASN A 31 -21.33 2.21 1.75
C ASN A 31 -22.56 3.04 1.35
N THR A 32 -22.38 4.26 0.82
CA THR A 32 -23.50 5.17 0.50
C THR A 32 -24.14 4.88 -0.85
N ASN A 33 -23.34 4.64 -1.89
CA ASN A 33 -23.83 4.54 -3.26
C ASN A 33 -23.95 3.10 -3.77
N GLY A 34 -23.42 2.11 -3.03
CA GLY A 34 -23.33 0.72 -3.50
C GLY A 34 -22.55 0.56 -4.80
N SER A 35 -21.72 1.56 -5.17
CA SER A 35 -20.99 1.55 -6.43
C SER A 35 -19.96 0.42 -6.42
N ASP A 36 -20.00 -0.41 -7.44
CA ASP A 36 -19.11 -1.55 -7.68
C ASP A 36 -18.04 -1.25 -8.75
N VAL A 37 -18.03 -0.03 -9.30
CA VAL A 37 -17.15 0.33 -10.42
C VAL A 37 -15.77 0.76 -9.92
N ASN A 38 -14.74 0.02 -10.32
CA ASN A 38 -13.35 0.39 -10.04
C ASN A 38 -12.90 1.55 -10.93
N LYS A 39 -12.72 2.75 -10.37
CA LYS A 39 -12.25 3.94 -11.08
C LYS A 39 -11.74 5.02 -10.13
N ALA A 40 -11.26 6.14 -10.67
CA ALA A 40 -11.00 7.33 -9.87
C ALA A 40 -12.31 8.00 -9.44
N TYR A 41 -12.37 8.39 -8.16
CA TYR A 41 -13.44 9.21 -7.59
C TYR A 41 -12.85 10.48 -6.99
N PRO A 42 -13.58 11.60 -7.02
CA PRO A 42 -13.17 12.81 -6.33
C PRO A 42 -13.28 12.59 -4.82
N LEU A 43 -12.14 12.59 -4.12
CA LEU A 43 -12.08 12.51 -2.66
C LEU A 43 -11.63 13.83 -2.05
N LYS A 44 -12.28 14.24 -0.95
CA LYS A 44 -11.87 15.38 -0.15
C LYS A 44 -10.78 14.95 0.84
N LEU A 45 -9.58 15.52 0.66
CA LEU A 45 -8.39 15.23 1.45
C LEU A 45 -7.90 16.55 2.05
N GLY A 46 -8.26 16.79 3.31
CA GLY A 46 -8.08 18.08 3.97
C GLY A 46 -8.85 19.20 3.25
N LYS A 47 -8.12 20.18 2.71
CA LYS A 47 -8.70 21.32 1.96
C LYS A 47 -8.73 21.09 0.43
N LYS A 48 -8.29 19.94 -0.06
CA LYS A 48 -8.17 19.65 -1.49
C LYS A 48 -9.15 18.55 -1.91
N ILE A 49 -9.58 18.59 -3.16
CA ILE A 49 -10.29 17.49 -3.80
C ILE A 49 -9.36 16.91 -4.87
N LEU A 50 -9.14 15.60 -4.83
CA LEU A 50 -8.28 14.91 -5.78
C LEU A 50 -8.97 13.67 -6.36
N PRO A 51 -8.78 13.35 -7.64
CA PRO A 51 -9.18 12.07 -8.19
C PRO A 51 -8.28 10.97 -7.60
N VAL A 52 -8.87 10.03 -6.88
CA VAL A 52 -8.17 8.89 -6.27
C VAL A 52 -8.82 7.60 -6.74
N TYR A 53 -8.01 6.65 -7.19
CA TYR A 53 -8.48 5.34 -7.57
C TYR A 53 -9.08 4.61 -6.36
N CYS A 54 -10.36 4.29 -6.48
CA CYS A 54 -11.10 3.44 -5.56
C CYS A 54 -11.26 2.05 -6.15
N HIS A 55 -10.86 1.04 -5.40
CA HIS A 55 -11.18 -0.33 -5.74
C HIS A 55 -12.45 -0.74 -4.98
N MET A 56 -13.57 -0.72 -5.71
CA MET A 56 -14.93 -0.93 -5.23
C MET A 56 -15.33 -2.40 -5.19
N THR A 57 -14.64 -3.29 -5.92
CA THR A 57 -14.87 -4.74 -5.82
C THR A 57 -14.00 -5.40 -4.75
N ALA A 58 -14.19 -6.70 -4.52
CA ALA A 58 -13.33 -7.47 -3.62
C ALA A 58 -11.89 -7.57 -4.16
N LEU A 59 -10.91 -7.28 -3.29
CA LEU A 59 -9.51 -7.64 -3.50
C LEU A 59 -9.22 -9.01 -2.87
N ASP A 60 -8.86 -10.00 -3.68
CA ASP A 60 -8.52 -11.34 -3.20
C ASP A 60 -7.35 -11.29 -2.21
N GLY A 61 -7.60 -11.75 -0.98
CA GLY A 61 -6.64 -11.68 0.14
C GLY A 61 -6.89 -10.53 1.12
N CYS A 62 -7.69 -9.54 0.74
CA CYS A 62 -8.11 -8.44 1.61
C CYS A 62 -9.62 -8.42 1.88
N GLY A 63 -10.44 -8.85 0.92
CA GLY A 63 -11.90 -8.94 1.04
C GLY A 63 -12.61 -7.59 1.06
N GLY A 64 -13.88 -7.59 0.64
CA GLY A 64 -14.73 -6.40 0.58
C GLY A 64 -14.25 -5.32 -0.41
N GLY A 65 -15.11 -4.32 -0.64
CA GLY A 65 -14.85 -3.19 -1.55
C GLY A 65 -14.74 -1.84 -0.85
N GLY A 66 -14.37 -0.80 -1.60
CA GLY A 66 -14.18 0.55 -1.09
C GLY A 66 -12.76 0.80 -0.58
N TRP A 67 -11.76 0.21 -1.23
CA TRP A 67 -10.34 0.41 -0.92
C TRP A 67 -9.82 1.70 -1.55
N THR A 68 -9.23 2.57 -0.74
CA THR A 68 -8.63 3.83 -1.19
C THR A 68 -7.14 3.65 -1.50
N LEU A 69 -6.70 4.02 -2.71
CA LEU A 69 -5.28 3.99 -3.07
C LEU A 69 -4.48 5.00 -2.23
N VAL A 70 -3.33 4.55 -1.72
CA VAL A 70 -2.38 5.40 -0.99
C VAL A 70 -1.12 5.66 -1.80
N MET A 71 -0.50 4.58 -2.27
CA MET A 71 0.76 4.68 -3.00
C MET A 71 0.97 3.49 -3.92
N LYS A 72 1.78 3.73 -4.96
CA LYS A 72 2.28 2.75 -5.90
C LYS A 72 3.79 2.95 -6.01
N MET A 73 4.56 1.89 -5.88
CA MET A 73 6.03 1.95 -5.88
C MET A 73 6.62 0.89 -6.78
N ASP A 74 7.66 1.25 -7.55
CA ASP A 74 8.39 0.31 -8.39
C ASP A 74 9.64 -0.14 -7.63
N GLY A 75 9.72 -1.44 -7.35
CA GLY A 75 10.84 -2.05 -6.63
C GLY A 75 12.20 -1.85 -7.28
N SER A 76 12.25 -1.50 -8.56
CA SER A 76 13.46 -1.20 -9.32
C SER A 76 13.90 0.26 -9.23
N LYS A 77 13.08 1.13 -8.62
CA LYS A 77 13.35 2.56 -8.49
C LYS A 77 13.67 2.95 -7.06
N ASP A 78 14.49 3.98 -6.95
CA ASP A 78 14.96 4.54 -5.68
C ASP A 78 13.93 5.49 -5.04
N THR A 79 12.85 5.86 -5.75
CA THR A 79 11.82 6.82 -5.29
C THR A 79 11.26 6.49 -3.90
N PHE A 80 11.02 5.20 -3.64
CA PHE A 80 10.45 4.70 -2.39
C PHE A 80 11.46 3.93 -1.54
N HIS A 81 12.76 4.00 -1.83
CA HIS A 81 13.78 3.36 -0.99
C HIS A 81 13.64 3.78 0.49
N TYR A 82 13.95 2.88 1.43
CA TYR A 82 13.67 3.07 2.86
C TYR A 82 14.13 4.43 3.42
N ASN A 83 15.30 4.90 2.99
CA ASN A 83 15.92 6.14 3.48
C ASN A 83 15.36 7.42 2.85
N LYS A 84 14.40 7.34 1.92
CA LYS A 84 13.86 8.52 1.24
C LYS A 84 12.95 9.35 2.14
N LEU A 85 13.03 10.66 1.97
CA LEU A 85 12.21 11.64 2.70
C LEU A 85 10.71 11.53 2.40
N ILE A 86 10.33 10.85 1.31
CA ILE A 86 8.93 10.60 0.95
C ILE A 86 8.14 9.91 2.08
N TRP A 87 8.82 9.16 2.94
CA TRP A 87 8.22 8.48 4.09
C TRP A 87 7.92 9.41 5.28
N THR A 88 8.61 10.55 5.37
CA THR A 88 8.57 11.44 6.55
C THR A 88 8.08 12.85 6.24
N ASN A 89 7.92 13.21 4.98
CA ASN A 89 7.30 14.46 4.56
C ASN A 89 5.81 14.27 4.19
N LYS A 90 5.09 15.39 4.06
CA LYS A 90 3.69 15.42 3.58
C LYS A 90 3.64 15.97 2.16
N LEU A 91 4.49 15.44 1.28
CA LEU A 91 4.58 15.83 -0.12
C LEU A 91 4.15 14.67 -1.01
N GLY A 92 3.19 14.96 -1.89
CA GLY A 92 2.74 13.98 -2.88
C GLY A 92 3.80 13.76 -3.96
N TYR A 93 3.81 12.57 -4.55
CA TYR A 93 4.62 12.23 -5.71
C TYR A 93 3.70 11.77 -6.83
N ASN A 94 3.85 12.37 -8.01
CA ASN A 94 3.06 12.06 -9.21
C ASN A 94 1.55 11.84 -8.96
N PRO A 95 0.80 12.81 -8.38
CA PRO A 95 -0.58 12.57 -7.96
C PRO A 95 -1.54 12.20 -9.10
N SER A 96 -1.23 12.57 -10.36
CA SER A 96 -2.02 12.19 -11.54
C SER A 96 -2.06 10.67 -11.72
N ALA A 97 -0.96 9.96 -11.42
CA ALA A 97 -0.94 8.50 -11.41
C ALA A 97 -1.81 7.89 -10.31
N GLY A 98 -2.28 8.68 -9.33
CA GLY A 98 -3.28 8.24 -8.34
C GLY A 98 -4.66 7.96 -8.91
N SER A 99 -4.94 8.35 -10.16
CA SER A 99 -6.23 8.14 -10.82
C SER A 99 -6.37 6.74 -11.45
N THR A 100 -5.29 5.96 -11.50
CA THR A 100 -5.27 4.62 -12.08
C THR A 100 -4.91 3.56 -11.04
N GLY A 101 -5.43 2.36 -11.22
CA GLY A 101 -5.20 1.22 -10.32
C GLY A 101 -3.85 0.53 -10.56
N PHE A 102 -3.90 -0.68 -11.12
CA PHE A 102 -2.76 -1.61 -11.18
C PHE A 102 -1.79 -1.39 -12.36
N ASP A 103 -1.53 -0.14 -12.73
CA ASP A 103 -0.49 0.21 -13.71
C ASP A 103 0.91 0.23 -13.06
N GLY A 104 1.94 0.57 -13.85
CA GLY A 104 3.34 0.65 -13.41
C GLY A 104 3.79 2.06 -13.04
N ASN A 105 2.86 3.02 -12.86
CA ASN A 105 3.22 4.40 -12.57
C ASN A 105 3.28 4.63 -11.06
N GLU A 106 4.43 5.10 -10.58
CA GLU A 106 4.64 5.43 -9.17
C GLU A 106 3.77 6.61 -8.71
N THR A 107 3.24 6.55 -7.49
CA THR A 107 2.47 7.66 -6.87
C THR A 107 2.57 7.62 -5.35
N MET A 108 2.52 8.79 -4.71
CA MET A 108 2.30 9.00 -3.27
C MET A 108 1.20 10.06 -3.12
N LEU A 109 0.08 9.70 -2.50
CA LEU A 109 -1.10 10.57 -2.40
C LEU A 109 -1.28 11.13 -0.98
N PRO A 110 -2.03 12.25 -0.82
CA PRO A 110 -2.38 12.76 0.50
C PRO A 110 -3.14 11.79 1.40
N THR A 111 -3.76 10.75 0.84
CA THR A 111 -4.32 9.62 1.61
C THR A 111 -3.28 8.94 2.50
N TYR A 112 -1.98 9.10 2.25
CA TYR A 112 -0.90 8.63 3.13
C TYR A 112 -0.92 9.32 4.50
N TRP A 113 -1.25 10.61 4.58
CA TRP A 113 -1.19 11.40 5.82
C TRP A 113 -2.53 11.99 6.28
N GLU A 114 -3.52 12.14 5.40
CA GLU A 114 -4.84 12.70 5.71
C GLU A 114 -5.88 11.65 6.13
N MET A 115 -5.70 10.38 5.75
CA MET A 115 -6.77 9.39 5.85
C MET A 115 -6.62 8.45 7.05
N LYS A 116 -7.64 8.45 7.92
CA LYS A 116 -7.84 7.43 8.97
C LYS A 116 -8.35 6.14 8.33
N PHE A 117 -7.90 4.99 8.84
CA PHE A 117 -8.33 3.68 8.38
C PHE A 117 -8.29 2.63 9.49
N ASN A 118 -8.91 1.48 9.23
CA ASN A 118 -8.89 0.31 10.10
C ASN A 118 -8.07 -0.84 9.51
N ARG A 119 -7.95 -0.89 8.17
CA ARG A 119 -7.33 -1.99 7.43
C ARG A 119 -6.40 -1.45 6.35
N ILE A 120 -5.33 -2.19 6.11
CA ILE A 120 -4.38 -1.94 5.03
C ILE A 120 -4.42 -3.16 4.12
N CYS A 121 -4.46 -2.94 2.80
CA CYS A 121 -4.30 -3.98 1.80
C CYS A 121 -3.01 -3.74 1.04
N LEU A 122 -2.11 -4.71 1.11
CA LEU A 122 -0.80 -4.69 0.46
C LEU A 122 -0.85 -5.57 -0.76
N GLY A 123 -0.39 -5.09 -1.91
CA GLY A 123 -0.37 -5.83 -3.17
C GLY A 123 1.00 -5.83 -3.82
N MET A 124 1.41 -6.96 -4.39
CA MET A 124 2.58 -7.05 -5.27
C MET A 124 2.17 -7.63 -6.62
N LYS A 125 2.62 -6.99 -7.70
CA LYS A 125 2.33 -7.44 -9.07
C LYS A 125 3.48 -8.27 -9.64
N ILE A 126 3.13 -9.46 -10.14
CA ILE A 126 4.00 -10.35 -10.92
C ILE A 126 3.32 -10.58 -12.27
N GLY A 127 3.99 -10.17 -13.35
CA GLY A 127 3.42 -10.21 -14.70
C GLY A 127 2.10 -9.43 -14.75
N LYS A 128 1.00 -10.13 -15.03
CA LYS A 128 -0.35 -9.53 -15.12
C LYS A 128 -1.17 -9.65 -13.83
N LYS A 129 -0.72 -10.42 -12.84
CA LYS A 129 -1.47 -10.70 -11.61
C LYS A 129 -0.95 -9.85 -10.45
N VAL A 130 -1.87 -9.36 -9.62
CA VAL A 130 -1.55 -8.76 -8.32
C VAL A 130 -2.04 -9.69 -7.23
N ASN A 131 -1.19 -10.01 -6.26
CA ASN A 131 -1.60 -10.80 -5.09
C ASN A 131 -1.62 -9.88 -3.88
N PHE A 132 -2.63 -10.04 -3.03
CA PHE A 132 -2.83 -9.15 -1.90
C PHE A 132 -2.85 -9.87 -0.56
N ILE A 133 -2.50 -9.12 0.49
CA ILE A 133 -2.68 -9.50 1.89
C ILE A 133 -3.24 -8.32 2.68
N ALA A 134 -4.11 -8.60 3.65
CA ALA A 134 -4.62 -7.58 4.56
C ALA A 134 -3.90 -7.56 5.91
N ILE A 135 -3.73 -6.35 6.44
CA ILE A 135 -3.33 -6.07 7.82
C ILE A 135 -4.49 -5.33 8.50
N ASN A 136 -5.00 -5.88 9.60
CA ASN A 136 -5.97 -5.20 10.46
C ASN A 136 -5.20 -4.34 11.46
N LYS A 137 -5.08 -3.04 11.18
CA LYS A 137 -4.34 -2.09 12.02
C LYS A 137 -5.01 -0.71 11.95
N PRO A 138 -5.85 -0.36 12.93
CA PRO A 138 -6.39 0.98 13.03
C PRO A 138 -5.30 2.02 13.24
N ALA A 139 -5.36 3.12 12.49
CA ALA A 139 -4.45 4.24 12.62
C ALA A 139 -5.08 5.53 12.11
N SER A 140 -4.58 6.67 12.61
CA SER A 140 -4.97 7.99 12.11
C SER A 140 -4.49 8.27 10.69
N SER A 141 -3.37 7.65 10.28
CA SER A 141 -2.86 7.62 8.90
C SER A 141 -1.67 6.65 8.78
N LEU A 142 -1.22 6.36 7.56
CA LEU A 142 -0.02 5.54 7.35
C LEU A 142 1.23 6.33 7.74
N PHE A 143 1.19 7.65 7.55
CA PHE A 143 2.21 8.58 8.03
C PHE A 143 2.43 8.43 9.54
N SER A 144 1.37 8.33 10.37
CA SER A 144 1.54 8.18 11.82
C SER A 144 2.09 6.81 12.26
N LEU A 145 1.98 5.79 11.40
CA LEU A 145 2.60 4.48 11.62
C LEU A 145 4.06 4.41 11.18
N ILE A 146 4.49 5.25 10.24
CA ILE A 146 5.78 5.10 9.55
C ILE A 146 6.75 6.24 9.85
N ALA A 147 6.29 7.50 9.83
CA ALA A 147 7.15 8.67 9.74
C ALA A 147 8.10 8.86 10.94
N ASP A 148 7.72 8.38 12.12
CA ASP A 148 8.57 8.48 13.32
C ASP A 148 9.69 7.44 13.38
N GLY A 149 9.77 6.54 12.40
CA GLY A 149 10.79 5.49 12.32
C GLY A 149 10.68 4.39 13.38
N LYS A 150 9.66 4.41 14.25
CA LYS A 150 9.54 3.41 15.32
C LYS A 150 9.04 2.09 14.76
N TYR A 151 9.67 1.00 15.21
CA TYR A 151 9.24 -0.36 14.91
C TYR A 151 7.87 -0.63 15.57
N ARG A 152 6.94 -1.21 14.80
CA ARG A 152 5.63 -1.65 15.28
C ARG A 152 5.31 -3.02 14.70
N THR A 153 5.13 -4.02 15.55
CA THR A 153 4.88 -5.39 15.11
C THR A 153 3.50 -5.56 14.47
N THR A 154 3.42 -6.48 13.51
CA THR A 154 2.18 -7.16 13.09
C THR A 154 2.16 -8.59 13.62
N SER A 155 1.06 -9.31 13.37
CA SER A 155 0.89 -10.73 13.73
C SER A 155 0.31 -11.52 12.54
N LEU A 156 0.75 -11.23 11.32
CA LEU A 156 0.25 -11.93 10.12
C LEU A 156 0.83 -13.34 10.00
N GLY A 157 2.07 -13.51 10.45
CA GLY A 157 2.85 -14.72 10.24
C GLY A 157 3.53 -14.76 8.87
N ARG A 158 4.68 -15.45 8.85
CA ARG A 158 5.54 -15.65 7.68
C ARG A 158 4.78 -16.08 6.42
N GLU A 159 3.94 -17.11 6.53
CA GLU A 159 3.24 -17.68 5.39
C GLU A 159 2.31 -16.67 4.72
N LYS A 160 1.66 -15.78 5.49
CA LYS A 160 0.86 -14.71 4.91
C LYS A 160 1.71 -13.75 4.07
N TRP A 161 2.87 -13.33 4.56
CA TRP A 161 3.75 -12.46 3.76
C TRP A 161 4.19 -13.10 2.44
N LYS A 162 4.42 -14.42 2.43
CA LYS A 162 4.77 -15.16 1.21
C LYS A 162 3.63 -15.20 0.17
N LEU A 163 2.38 -15.01 0.58
CA LEU A 163 1.24 -14.94 -0.36
C LEU A 163 1.29 -13.73 -1.31
N LEU A 164 2.10 -12.70 -1.02
CA LEU A 164 2.34 -11.61 -1.96
C LEU A 164 3.03 -12.09 -3.25
N LEU A 165 3.85 -13.14 -3.17
CA LEU A 165 4.59 -13.73 -4.28
C LEU A 165 4.45 -15.26 -4.25
N PRO A 166 3.24 -15.79 -4.49
CA PRO A 166 2.94 -17.20 -4.30
C PRO A 166 3.86 -18.07 -5.16
N SER A 167 4.27 -19.21 -4.59
CA SER A 167 5.19 -20.20 -5.19
C SER A 167 6.63 -19.74 -5.43
N ILE A 168 6.93 -18.43 -5.41
CA ILE A 168 8.27 -17.91 -5.71
C ILE A 168 8.91 -17.14 -4.56
N ALA A 169 8.14 -16.71 -3.56
CA ALA A 169 8.65 -16.05 -2.37
C ALA A 169 9.70 -16.94 -1.67
N SER A 170 10.77 -16.32 -1.16
CA SER A 170 11.71 -16.98 -0.29
C SER A 170 12.08 -16.16 0.94
N LEU A 171 12.19 -16.82 2.08
CA LEU A 171 12.67 -16.25 3.33
C LEU A 171 13.55 -17.29 4.05
N GLN A 172 14.44 -16.86 4.92
CA GLN A 172 15.12 -17.73 5.88
C GLN A 172 14.24 -17.92 7.11
N SER A 173 14.24 -19.10 7.72
CA SER A 173 13.19 -19.62 8.62
C SER A 173 12.99 -18.87 9.95
N ASN A 174 13.98 -18.14 10.43
CA ASN A 174 14.05 -17.53 11.77
C ASN A 174 13.94 -15.99 11.72
N CYS A 175 14.06 -15.36 12.89
CA CYS A 175 13.73 -13.96 13.21
C CYS A 175 12.26 -13.56 12.95
N ASN A 176 11.75 -13.77 11.74
CA ASN A 176 10.37 -13.50 11.30
C ASN A 176 9.85 -12.13 11.81
N ARG A 177 10.71 -11.11 11.80
CA ARG A 177 10.39 -9.79 12.34
C ARG A 177 9.55 -9.04 11.33
N GLU A 178 8.25 -8.93 11.63
CA GLU A 178 7.26 -8.33 10.73
C GLU A 178 6.64 -7.04 11.26
N GLY A 179 6.19 -6.18 10.36
CA GLY A 179 5.37 -5.01 10.66
C GLY A 179 5.89 -3.73 10.02
N PHE A 180 5.81 -2.63 10.77
CA PHE A 180 6.17 -1.29 10.33
C PHE A 180 7.56 -0.90 10.82
N ASN A 181 8.35 -0.23 9.97
CA ASN A 181 9.75 0.11 10.22
C ASN A 181 10.54 -1.08 10.78
N THR A 182 10.42 -2.24 10.14
CA THR A 182 11.20 -3.43 10.48
C THR A 182 12.66 -3.20 10.14
N PHE A 183 13.55 -3.57 11.06
CA PHE A 183 14.99 -3.60 10.86
C PHE A 183 15.60 -4.74 11.68
N CYS A 184 16.74 -5.26 11.24
CA CYS A 184 17.54 -6.20 12.01
C CYS A 184 18.57 -5.47 12.87
N ARG A 185 18.84 -6.01 14.07
CA ARG A 185 19.51 -5.32 15.19
C ARG A 185 21.03 -5.30 15.11
N GLY A 186 21.62 -5.99 14.13
CA GLY A 186 23.06 -6.05 13.97
C GLY A 186 23.66 -4.70 13.61
N SER A 187 24.96 -4.55 13.80
CA SER A 187 25.68 -3.32 13.48
C SER A 187 26.03 -3.23 11.99
N GLY A 188 26.09 -2.02 11.44
CA GLY A 188 26.58 -1.78 10.07
C GLY A 188 25.71 -0.83 9.24
N PRO A 189 26.26 -0.22 8.17
CA PRO A 189 25.57 0.80 7.38
C PRO A 189 24.39 0.26 6.57
N LEU A 190 24.45 -1.01 6.19
CA LEU A 190 23.48 -1.66 5.29
C LEU A 190 22.53 -2.61 6.02
N GLN A 191 22.12 -2.27 7.24
CA GLN A 191 21.14 -3.10 7.98
C GLN A 191 19.88 -3.36 7.13
N PRO A 192 19.47 -4.64 6.99
CA PRO A 192 18.22 -5.04 6.33
C PRO A 192 17.04 -4.34 6.97
N ARG A 193 16.18 -3.73 6.14
CA ARG A 193 15.05 -2.92 6.62
C ARG A 193 13.90 -2.84 5.63
N ALA A 194 12.70 -2.61 6.16
CA ALA A 194 11.48 -2.35 5.39
C ALA A 194 10.58 -1.37 6.14
N ARG A 195 9.89 -0.48 5.41
CA ARG A 195 8.87 0.40 5.99
C ARG A 195 7.63 -0.39 6.37
N ILE A 196 7.25 -1.35 5.53
CA ILE A 196 6.24 -2.37 5.82
C ILE A 196 6.76 -3.69 5.27
N GLY A 197 6.97 -4.70 6.10
CA GLY A 197 7.52 -5.97 5.61
C GLY A 197 7.78 -7.00 6.68
N ILE A 198 8.43 -8.09 6.27
CA ILE A 198 9.00 -9.13 7.13
C ILE A 198 10.48 -9.30 6.79
N LEU A 199 11.30 -9.47 7.82
CA LEU A 199 12.72 -9.79 7.74
C LEU A 199 12.95 -11.19 8.33
N GLY A 200 13.81 -11.98 7.69
CA GLY A 200 14.15 -13.32 8.13
C GLY A 200 15.65 -13.58 8.09
N ASN A 201 16.09 -14.48 8.97
CA ASN A 201 17.44 -15.02 9.03
C ASN A 201 17.42 -16.50 9.43
N GLN A 202 18.59 -17.10 9.60
CA GLN A 202 18.80 -18.49 10.01
C GLN A 202 19.19 -18.62 11.48
N GLU A 203 19.71 -17.56 12.10
CA GLU A 203 20.12 -17.58 13.51
C GLU A 203 18.93 -17.38 14.47
N TYR A 204 19.17 -17.69 15.75
CA TYR A 204 18.19 -17.49 16.83
C TYR A 204 18.02 -16.02 17.26
N ASN A 205 18.88 -15.12 16.79
CA ASN A 205 18.79 -13.68 17.04
C ASN A 205 18.29 -12.96 15.77
N CYS A 206 17.91 -11.69 15.87
CA CYS A 206 17.51 -10.87 14.72
C CYS A 206 18.63 -9.90 14.31
N ASN A 207 19.90 -10.31 14.32
CA ASN A 207 21.02 -9.38 14.11
C ASN A 207 21.37 -9.21 12.63
N GLY A 208 21.62 -10.31 11.91
CA GLY A 208 21.89 -10.30 10.47
C GLY A 208 20.75 -10.98 9.73
N CYS A 209 19.98 -10.22 8.95
CA CYS A 209 18.89 -10.81 8.15
C CYS A 209 19.29 -10.88 6.70
N ASP A 210 19.31 -12.08 6.14
CA ASP A 210 19.67 -12.28 4.74
C ASP A 210 18.44 -12.53 3.85
N SER A 211 17.24 -12.25 4.37
CA SER A 211 16.02 -12.32 3.58
C SER A 211 14.93 -11.35 4.04
N ARG A 212 14.09 -10.92 3.09
CA ARG A 212 12.97 -10.03 3.35
C ARG A 212 11.90 -10.05 2.26
N ILE A 213 10.67 -9.72 2.64
CA ILE A 213 9.59 -9.33 1.73
C ILE A 213 9.06 -7.99 2.23
N GLY A 214 8.91 -6.98 1.37
CA GLY A 214 8.36 -5.72 1.85
C GLY A 214 8.23 -4.59 0.84
N PHE A 215 7.82 -3.46 1.40
CA PHE A 215 7.55 -2.17 0.77
C PHE A 215 8.43 -1.12 1.45
N GLY A 216 9.03 -0.24 0.65
CA GLY A 216 10.03 0.70 1.15
C GLY A 216 11.23 0.01 1.78
N THR A 217 11.84 -0.93 1.06
CA THR A 217 12.99 -1.69 1.55
C THR A 217 14.33 -1.01 1.29
N GLY A 218 15.37 -1.51 1.96
CA GLY A 218 16.75 -1.09 1.75
C GLY A 218 17.73 -1.96 2.53
N GLY A 219 19.03 -1.72 2.33
CA GLY A 219 20.11 -2.49 2.97
C GLY A 219 20.25 -3.92 2.41
N HIS A 220 21.10 -4.71 3.07
CA HIS A 220 21.37 -6.12 2.73
C HIS A 220 20.07 -6.96 2.70
N PRO A 221 19.91 -7.97 1.81
CA PRO A 221 20.88 -8.44 0.81
C PRO A 221 21.03 -7.59 -0.46
N ASP A 222 20.01 -6.83 -0.87
CA ASP A 222 20.10 -5.92 -2.02
C ASP A 222 19.69 -4.51 -1.60
N HIS A 223 20.64 -3.57 -1.53
CA HIS A 223 20.33 -2.20 -1.11
C HIS A 223 19.35 -1.49 -2.04
N TRP A 224 19.37 -1.80 -3.33
CA TRP A 224 18.70 -1.02 -4.37
C TRP A 224 17.29 -1.52 -4.71
N SER A 225 16.82 -2.56 -4.02
CA SER A 225 15.43 -3.02 -4.13
C SER A 225 14.56 -2.26 -3.13
N SER A 226 13.57 -1.51 -3.60
CA SER A 226 12.64 -0.75 -2.76
C SER A 226 11.31 -1.48 -2.49
N CYS A 227 10.97 -2.50 -3.29
CA CYS A 227 9.77 -3.31 -3.10
C CYS A 227 9.93 -4.71 -3.71
N GLY A 228 9.47 -5.73 -3.01
CA GLY A 228 9.48 -7.12 -3.49
C GLY A 228 10.11 -8.08 -2.48
N ASN A 229 10.83 -9.09 -2.97
CA ASN A 229 11.45 -10.12 -2.15
C ASN A 229 12.94 -10.29 -2.49
N VAL A 230 13.77 -10.24 -1.46
CA VAL A 230 15.20 -10.50 -1.58
C VAL A 230 15.55 -11.58 -0.57
N ALA A 231 16.29 -12.61 -1.00
CA ALA A 231 16.81 -13.66 -0.15
C ALA A 231 18.20 -14.09 -0.65
N MET A 232 19.15 -14.21 0.26
CA MET A 232 20.54 -14.54 -0.06
C MET A 232 20.67 -16.01 -0.50
N HIS A 233 21.41 -16.24 -1.58
CA HIS A 233 21.64 -17.60 -2.10
C HIS A 233 22.61 -18.38 -1.21
N GLY A 234 22.25 -19.60 -0.81
CA GLY A 234 23.13 -20.52 -0.07
C GLY A 234 23.09 -20.39 1.46
N TRP A 235 22.21 -19.53 2.00
CA TRP A 235 22.13 -19.25 3.45
C TRP A 235 20.83 -19.76 4.09
N GLY A 236 20.23 -20.83 3.54
CA GLY A 236 19.04 -21.45 4.13
C GLY A 236 17.71 -20.71 3.87
N ALA A 237 17.65 -19.93 2.79
CA ALA A 237 16.38 -19.41 2.28
C ALA A 237 15.53 -20.56 1.71
N ASP A 238 14.27 -20.65 2.16
CA ASP A 238 13.37 -21.80 1.96
C ASP A 238 12.96 -22.10 0.50
N ASN A 239 13.30 -21.22 -0.44
CA ASN A 239 13.03 -21.36 -1.87
C ASN A 239 14.23 -20.83 -2.69
N GLY A 240 15.43 -20.92 -2.11
CA GLY A 240 16.69 -20.48 -2.72
C GLY A 240 16.85 -18.96 -2.76
N GLY A 241 17.93 -18.51 -3.40
CA GLY A 241 18.21 -17.08 -3.56
C GLY A 241 17.16 -16.39 -4.43
N LYS A 242 16.75 -15.19 -4.03
CA LYS A 242 15.77 -14.35 -4.75
C LYS A 242 16.24 -12.90 -4.82
N ASN A 243 16.01 -12.28 -5.97
CA ASN A 243 16.01 -10.84 -6.13
C ASN A 243 14.83 -10.46 -7.04
N ILE A 244 13.64 -10.42 -6.44
CA ILE A 244 12.38 -10.16 -7.13
C ILE A 244 11.96 -8.73 -6.81
N LYS A 245 12.00 -7.86 -7.83
CA LYS A 245 11.52 -6.48 -7.76
C LYS A 245 10.12 -6.42 -8.36
N THR A 246 9.18 -5.78 -7.65
CA THR A 246 7.78 -5.75 -8.06
C THR A 246 7.20 -4.35 -8.03
N MET A 247 6.12 -4.14 -8.79
CA MET A 247 5.23 -3.02 -8.52
C MET A 247 4.43 -3.33 -7.25
N GLY A 248 4.62 -2.50 -6.22
CA GLY A 248 3.92 -2.56 -4.95
C GLY A 248 2.74 -1.58 -4.92
N TYR A 249 1.63 -2.01 -4.34
CA TYR A 249 0.43 -1.19 -4.14
C TYR A 249 0.03 -1.21 -2.67
N ILE A 250 -0.35 -0.06 -2.14
CA ILE A 250 -0.89 0.06 -0.78
C ILE A 250 -2.24 0.75 -0.85
N PHE A 251 -3.25 0.09 -0.30
CA PHE A 251 -4.60 0.59 -0.13
C PHE A 251 -4.99 0.61 1.35
N VAL A 252 -5.96 1.45 1.69
CA VAL A 252 -6.53 1.51 3.05
C VAL A 252 -8.05 1.57 3.02
N GLN A 253 -8.68 1.10 4.10
CA GLN A 253 -10.13 1.06 4.30
C GLN A 253 -10.48 1.25 5.78
#